data_AF-A0A170XFD6-F1
#
_entry.id   AF-A0A170XFD6-F1
#
_cell.length_a   1.000
_cell.length_b   1.000
_cell.length_c   1.000
_cell.angle_alpha   90.00
_cell.angle_beta   90.00
_cell.angle_gamma   90.00
#
_symmetry.space_group_name_H-M   'P 1'
#
loop_
_entity.id
_entity.type
_entity.pdbx_description
1 polymer ?
#
loop_
_entity_poly.entity_id
_entity_poly.type
_entity_poly.pdbx_seq_one_letter_code
_entity_poly.pdbx_strand_id
1 'polypeptide(L)' 'IFEKKKEEILDHVIKVAGKSEHTLNLEARMKEKKDNPANFGYYCDRHCICEIPGQLTCPGIKPLPEKMRGKYINAKE' A
#
# COMPACT_ATOMS: atom_id res chain seq x y z
N ILE A 1 19.17 14.87 -42.45
CA ILE A 1 19.25 14.36 -41.05
C ILE A 1 20.03 15.33 -40.14
N PHE A 2 21.01 16.08 -40.66
CA PHE A 2 21.89 16.96 -39.88
C PHE A 2 21.40 18.41 -39.66
N GLU A 3 20.23 18.82 -40.17
CA GLU A 3 19.69 20.19 -40.05
C GLU A 3 18.42 20.28 -39.18
N LYS A 4 18.28 19.39 -38.19
CA LYS A 4 17.15 19.44 -37.25
C LYS A 4 17.55 20.18 -35.99
N LYS A 5 16.62 20.98 -35.46
CA LYS A 5 16.79 21.58 -34.13
C LYS A 5 16.73 20.49 -33.07
N LYS A 6 17.33 20.77 -31.91
CA LYS A 6 17.38 19.84 -30.77
C LYS A 6 15.99 19.28 -30.42
N GLU A 7 14.98 20.15 -30.42
CA GLU A 7 13.59 19.82 -30.09
C GLU A 7 13.00 18.82 -31.08
N GLU A 8 13.25 19.02 -32.38
CA GLU A 8 12.74 18.13 -33.44
C GLU A 8 13.39 16.74 -33.40
N ILE A 9 14.66 16.67 -32.98
CA ILE A 9 15.36 15.40 -32.76
C ILE A 9 14.74 14.69 -31.55
N LEU A 10 14.51 15.41 -30.46
CA LEU A 10 13.90 14.86 -29.25
C LEU A 10 12.49 14.32 -29.51
N ASP A 11 11.64 15.10 -30.17
CA ASP A 11 10.27 14.70 -30.51
C ASP A 11 10.25 13.47 -31.41
N HIS A 12 11.18 13.39 -32.36
CA HIS A 12 11.30 12.21 -33.22
C HIS A 12 11.68 10.96 -32.44
N VAL A 13 12.64 11.07 -31.50
CA VAL A 13 13.05 9.96 -30.64
C VAL A 13 11.89 9.53 -29.72
N ILE A 14 11.18 10.48 -29.10
CA ILE A 14 10.00 10.19 -28.27
C ILE A 14 8.91 9.51 -29.10
N LYS A 15 8.68 9.95 -30.34
CA LYS A 15 7.68 9.35 -31.22
C LYS A 15 8.01 7.92 -31.65
N VAL A 16 9.28 7.62 -31.93
CA VAL A 16 9.71 6.32 -32.46
C VAL A 16 9.97 5.31 -31.35
N ALA A 17 10.60 5.73 -30.26
CA ALA A 17 11.09 4.85 -29.19
C ALA A 17 10.48 5.15 -27.82
N GLY A 18 9.80 6.28 -27.65
CA GLY A 18 9.13 6.63 -26.40
C GLY A 18 7.87 5.80 -26.16
N LYS A 19 7.52 5.63 -24.89
CA LYS A 19 6.22 5.04 -24.51
C LYS A 19 5.10 5.99 -24.91
N SER A 20 3.96 5.43 -25.31
CA SER A 20 2.76 6.23 -25.53
C SER A 20 2.30 6.89 -24.24
N GLU A 21 1.67 8.06 -24.35
CA GLU A 21 1.07 8.76 -23.22
C GLU A 21 0.02 7.87 -22.51
N HIS A 22 -0.71 7.07 -23.28
CA HIS A 22 -1.64 6.08 -22.74
C HIS A 22 -0.95 5.06 -21.83
N THR A 23 0.17 4.49 -22.27
CA THR A 23 0.97 3.55 -21.46
C THR A 23 1.50 4.22 -20.19
N LEU A 24 2.03 5.44 -20.30
CA LEU A 24 2.53 6.20 -19.14
C LEU A 24 1.43 6.48 -18.11
N ASN A 25 0.24 6.89 -18.57
CA ASN A 25 -0.89 7.16 -17.71
C ASN A 25 -1.42 5.89 -17.02
N LEU A 26 -1.42 4.75 -17.73
CA LEU A 26 -1.78 3.46 -17.13
C LEU A 26 -0.75 3.04 -16.06
N GLU A 27 0.54 3.16 -16.35
CA GLU A 27 1.61 2.85 -15.39
C GLU A 27 1.53 3.71 -14.13
N ALA A 28 1.23 5.00 -14.28
CA ALA A 28 1.01 5.91 -13.15
C ALA A 28 -0.17 5.46 -12.28
N ARG A 29 -1.33 5.19 -12.89
CA ARG A 29 -2.53 4.70 -12.17
C ARG A 29 -2.30 3.34 -11.50
N MET A 30 -1.53 2.45 -12.12
CA MET A 30 -1.23 1.14 -11.53
C MET A 30 -0.29 1.24 -10.32
N LYS A 31 0.64 2.20 -10.31
CA LYS A 31 1.48 2.47 -9.14
C LYS A 31 0.65 2.97 -7.97
N GLU A 32 -0.32 3.87 -8.21
CA GLU A 32 -1.23 4.36 -7.17
C GLU A 32 -2.15 3.26 -6.61
N LYS A 33 -2.60 2.33 -7.45
CA LYS A 33 -3.53 1.25 -7.06
C LYS A 33 -2.93 0.14 -6.19
N LYS A 34 -1.62 0.11 -5.94
CA LYS A 34 -0.99 -1.00 -5.21
C LYS A 34 -1.39 -1.05 -3.73
N ASP A 35 -1.76 0.07 -3.14
CA ASP A 35 -2.10 0.14 -1.72
C ASP A 35 -3.60 -0.12 -1.55
N ASN A 36 -3.97 -1.41 -1.42
CA ASN A 36 -5.32 -1.77 -1.02
C ASN A 36 -5.56 -1.26 0.42
N PRO A 37 -6.48 -0.31 0.63
CA PRO A 37 -6.72 0.31 1.94
C PRO A 37 -7.28 -0.68 2.99
N ALA A 38 -7.72 -1.85 2.55
CA ALA A 38 -8.13 -2.93 3.43
C ALA A 38 -6.97 -3.79 3.97
N ASN A 39 -5.75 -3.60 3.47
CA ASN A 39 -4.58 -4.31 3.98
C ASN A 39 -4.20 -3.82 5.38
N PHE A 40 -3.71 -4.74 6.21
CA PHE A 40 -3.15 -4.45 7.52
C PHE A 40 -1.70 -4.95 7.57
N GLY A 41 -0.83 -4.23 8.27
CA GLY A 41 0.54 -4.65 8.52
C GLY A 41 1.55 -3.52 8.44
N TYR A 42 2.82 -3.89 8.28
CA TYR A 42 3.91 -2.94 8.10
C TYR A 42 3.81 -2.28 6.70
N TYR A 43 3.96 -0.96 6.63
CA TYR A 43 3.70 -0.12 5.45
C TYR A 43 2.24 -0.04 4.98
N CYS A 44 1.28 -0.51 5.77
CA CYS A 44 -0.14 -0.24 5.53
C CYS A 44 -0.62 0.93 6.40
N ASP A 45 -1.76 1.52 6.06
CA ASP A 45 -2.39 2.58 6.86
C ASP A 45 -2.63 2.19 8.32
N ARG A 46 -2.83 0.88 8.55
CA ARG A 46 -3.13 0.30 9.85
C ARG A 46 -2.28 -0.93 10.07
N HIS A 47 -1.71 -1.06 11.26
CA HIS A 47 -0.84 -2.19 11.56
C HIS A 47 -1.64 -3.40 12.01
N CYS A 48 -2.62 -3.18 12.89
CA CYS A 48 -3.47 -4.24 13.43
C CYS A 48 -4.93 -3.79 13.48
N ILE A 49 -5.85 -4.75 13.39
CA ILE A 49 -7.30 -4.49 13.43
C ILE A 49 -7.76 -3.88 14.76
N CYS A 50 -6.97 -4.01 15.83
CA CYS A 50 -7.29 -3.40 17.13
C CYS A 50 -7.29 -1.86 17.11
N GLU A 51 -6.78 -1.24 16.05
CA GLU A 51 -6.85 0.21 15.82
C GLU A 51 -8.25 0.67 15.37
N ILE A 52 -9.12 -0.26 14.98
CA ILE A 52 -10.46 0.03 14.49
C ILE A 52 -11.45 0.15 15.65
N PRO A 53 -12.19 1.28 15.79
CA PRO A 53 -13.25 1.41 16.77
C PRO A 53 -14.31 0.31 16.62
N GLY A 54 -14.76 -0.24 17.75
CA GLY A 54 -15.69 -1.37 17.78
C GLY A 54 -15.04 -2.75 17.74
N GLN A 55 -13.73 -2.83 17.42
CA GLN A 55 -12.96 -4.07 17.53
C GLN A 55 -12.38 -4.26 18.93
N LEU A 56 -11.87 -5.46 19.19
CA LEU A 56 -11.21 -5.77 20.46
C LEU A 56 -9.91 -4.95 20.60
N THR A 57 -9.74 -4.29 21.74
CA THR A 57 -8.54 -3.51 22.04
C THR A 57 -7.32 -4.41 22.21
N CYS A 58 -6.13 -3.92 21.81
CA CYS A 58 -4.88 -4.65 22.02
C CYS A 58 -4.63 -4.92 23.52
N PRO A 59 -4.30 -6.16 23.92
CA PRO A 59 -3.99 -6.50 25.31
C PRO A 59 -2.83 -5.69 25.91
N GLY A 60 -1.89 -5.23 25.06
CA GLY A 60 -0.77 -4.38 25.46
C GLY A 60 -1.18 -2.96 25.86
N ILE A 61 -2.34 -2.48 25.38
CA ILE A 61 -2.91 -1.17 25.76
C ILE A 61 -3.87 -1.35 26.94
N LYS A 62 -4.81 -2.29 26.81
CA LYS A 62 -5.80 -2.60 27.83
C LYS A 62 -5.91 -4.11 27.99
N PRO A 63 -5.65 -4.64 29.19
CA PRO A 63 -5.60 -6.08 29.36
C PRO A 63 -7.03 -6.67 29.29
N LEU A 64 -7.16 -7.81 28.63
CA LEU A 64 -8.45 -8.44 28.35
C LEU A 64 -9.14 -8.97 29.62
N PRO A 65 -10.45 -9.24 29.64
CA PRO A 65 -11.09 -9.93 30.77
C PRO A 65 -10.40 -11.26 31.11
N GLU A 66 -10.37 -11.64 32.39
CA GLU A 66 -9.68 -12.87 32.85
C GLU A 66 -10.18 -14.14 32.15
N LYS A 67 -11.51 -14.20 31.92
CA LYS A 67 -12.17 -15.27 31.15
C LYS A 67 -11.67 -15.43 29.70
N MET A 68 -10.89 -14.49 29.17
CA MET A 68 -10.29 -14.54 27.83
C MET A 68 -8.78 -14.79 27.85
N ARG A 69 -8.13 -14.90 29.04
CA ARG A 69 -6.68 -15.11 29.13
C ARG A 69 -6.35 -16.55 29.50
N GLY A 70 -5.47 -17.17 28.72
CA GLY A 70 -5.07 -18.57 28.89
C GLY A 70 -4.59 -18.91 30.31
N LYS A 71 -3.84 -18.01 30.97
CA LYS A 71 -3.33 -18.24 32.33
C LYS A 71 -4.42 -18.46 33.39
N TYR A 72 -5.65 -17.98 33.19
CA TYR A 72 -6.76 -18.20 34.12
C TYR A 72 -7.67 -19.34 33.66
N ILE A 73 -7.82 -19.51 32.34
CA ILE A 73 -8.59 -20.61 31.75
C ILE A 73 -7.93 -21.95 32.09
N ASN A 74 -6.60 -22.02 32.01
CA ASN A 74 -5.81 -23.24 32.19
C ASN A 74 -5.24 -23.39 33.61
N ALA A 75 -5.63 -22.55 34.58
CA ALA A 75 -5.11 -22.62 35.95
C ALA A 75 -5.61 -23.83 36.75
N LYS A 76 -6.49 -24.66 36.17
CA LYS A 76 -7.02 -25.88 36.76
C LYS A 76 -6.41 -27.11 36.08
N GLU A 77 -5.11 -27.29 36.27
CA GLU A 77 -4.41 -28.58 36.16
C GLU A 77 -3.51 -28.75 37.38
#